data_AF-A0A956AT91-F1
#
_entry.id   AF-A0A956AT91-F1
#
_cell.length_a   1.000
_cell.length_b   1.000
_cell.length_c   1.000
_cell.angle_alpha   90.00
_cell.angle_beta   90.00
_cell.angle_gamma   90.00
#
_symmetry.space_group_name_H-M   'P 1'
#
loop_
_entity.id
_entity.type
_entity.pdbx_description
1 polymer ?
#
loop_
_entity_poly.entity_id
_entity_poly.type
_entity_poly.pdbx_seq_one_letter_code
_entity_poly.pdbx_strand_id
1 'polypeptide(L)'
;MNEPAAESDGQPRPQKASGGGCLKGCAIATVILLVIGAVGAFVIYQNVGTWALDLASTGIDKALSESDLPDDQQTRIRARVAKLQTDYEEGRITSEQLVETTRELAESPLVPAAGVYFFQQKVVQPSGLAPEEKQMAERSLQRFARGVYERTIPSDKVEDVLLPVSRRKADGNLELKENPTDDEVRESVRRAHMHAEAAQVPDEPFQIDFADEFDRAVERGLSQKEGD
;
A
#
# COMPACT_ATOMS: atom_id res chain seq x y z
N MET A 1 72.68 10.11 -9.24
CA MET A 1 71.56 10.44 -8.34
C MET A 1 70.67 9.21 -8.31
N ASN A 2 70.61 8.58 -7.14
CA ASN A 2 69.71 7.47 -6.82
C ASN A 2 68.34 8.06 -6.47
N GLU A 3 67.26 7.53 -7.03
CA GLU A 3 66.04 7.16 -6.28
C GLU A 3 65.09 6.34 -7.18
N PRO A 4 64.49 5.25 -6.66
CA PRO A 4 63.68 4.29 -7.41
C PRO A 4 62.20 4.71 -7.50
N ALA A 5 61.54 4.31 -8.59
CA ALA A 5 60.09 4.32 -8.68
C ALA A 5 59.51 3.25 -7.74
N ALA A 6 58.75 3.68 -6.74
CA ALA A 6 57.94 2.81 -5.90
C ALA A 6 56.56 2.62 -6.54
N GLU A 7 56.19 1.35 -6.75
CA GLU A 7 54.81 0.88 -6.91
C GLU A 7 53.92 1.37 -5.75
N SER A 8 52.68 1.71 -6.08
CA SER A 8 51.56 1.55 -5.15
C SER A 8 50.30 1.26 -5.95
N ASP A 9 49.92 -0.01 -5.96
CA ASP A 9 48.65 -0.55 -6.44
C ASP A 9 47.46 0.27 -5.91
N GLY A 10 46.74 0.91 -6.84
CA GLY A 10 45.44 1.53 -6.60
C GLY A 10 44.32 0.50 -6.70
N GLN A 11 44.27 -0.44 -5.76
CA GLN A 11 43.17 -1.41 -5.67
C GLN A 11 41.87 -0.66 -5.32
N PRO A 12 40.80 -0.72 -6.15
CA PRO A 12 39.55 -0.03 -5.84
C PRO A 12 38.92 -0.67 -4.61
N ARG A 13 38.76 0.12 -3.54
CA ARG A 13 38.08 -0.31 -2.32
C ARG A 13 36.63 -0.66 -2.66
N PRO A 14 36.07 -1.77 -2.13
CA PRO A 14 34.66 -2.07 -2.32
C PRO A 14 33.82 -0.92 -1.73
N GLN A 15 33.04 -0.27 -2.59
CA GLN A 15 32.02 0.67 -2.14
C GLN A 15 31.07 -0.09 -1.22
N LYS A 16 30.97 0.38 0.03
CA LYS A 16 29.95 -0.09 0.98
C LYS A 16 28.59 0.10 0.33
N ALA A 17 27.89 -1.01 0.11
CA ALA A 17 26.47 -1.01 -0.18
C ALA A 17 25.77 -0.31 0.99
N SER A 18 25.37 0.94 0.78
CA SER A 18 24.43 1.62 1.67
C SER A 18 23.09 0.94 1.47
N GLY A 19 22.75 0.01 2.36
CA GLY A 19 21.41 -0.52 2.52
C GLY A 19 20.48 0.59 2.99
N GLY A 20 20.05 1.43 2.05
CA GLY A 20 18.94 2.37 2.22
C GLY A 20 17.66 1.61 1.92
N GLY A 21 17.09 1.01 2.97
CA GLY A 21 15.88 0.19 2.88
C GLY A 21 14.76 0.89 2.12
N CYS A 22 14.22 0.16 1.14
CA CYS A 22 13.02 0.42 0.37
C CYS A 22 11.76 0.42 1.27
N LEU A 23 11.69 1.36 2.22
CA LEU A 23 10.56 1.52 3.15
C LEU A 23 9.61 2.65 2.76
N LYS A 24 9.88 3.36 1.66
CA LYS A 24 9.00 4.42 1.11
C LYS A 24 7.88 3.88 0.22
N GLY A 25 7.77 2.56 0.10
CA GLY A 25 7.15 1.88 -1.04
C GLY A 25 5.73 1.36 -0.82
N CYS A 26 5.01 1.73 0.24
CA CYS A 26 3.71 1.12 0.49
C CYS A 26 2.76 2.03 1.30
N ALA A 27 2.85 3.36 1.23
CA ALA A 27 2.20 4.27 2.20
C ALA A 27 0.75 3.91 2.60
N ILE A 28 -0.17 3.56 1.69
CA ILE A 28 -1.57 3.22 2.02
C ILE A 28 -1.72 1.81 2.61
N ALA A 29 -1.15 0.78 1.97
CA ALA A 29 -1.17 -0.57 2.54
C ALA A 29 -0.31 -0.64 3.81
N THR A 30 0.70 0.21 3.96
CA THR A 30 1.43 0.51 5.20
C THR A 30 0.53 1.24 6.19
N VAL A 31 -0.28 2.25 5.83
CA VAL A 31 -1.26 2.87 6.74
C VAL A 31 -2.20 1.77 7.26
N ILE A 32 -2.79 0.98 6.36
CA ILE A 32 -3.72 -0.09 6.73
C ILE A 32 -3.00 -1.17 7.55
N LEU A 33 -1.79 -1.60 7.18
CA LEU A 33 -0.97 -2.55 7.95
C LEU A 33 -0.43 -1.96 9.26
N LEU A 34 -0.26 -0.65 9.38
CA LEU A 34 0.11 0.03 10.62
C LEU A 34 -1.09 0.15 11.53
N VAL A 35 -2.28 0.44 11.00
CA VAL A 35 -3.56 0.35 11.74
C VAL A 35 -3.72 -1.09 12.24
N ILE A 36 -3.61 -2.08 11.35
CA ILE A 36 -3.71 -3.51 11.68
C ILE A 36 -2.62 -3.94 12.67
N GLY A 37 -1.38 -3.51 12.44
CA GLY A 37 -0.22 -3.88 13.24
C GLY A 37 -0.23 -3.24 14.62
N ALA A 38 -0.65 -1.99 14.74
CA ALA A 38 -0.77 -1.30 16.01
C ALA A 38 -1.92 -1.86 16.85
N VAL A 39 -3.08 -2.11 16.24
CA VAL A 39 -4.22 -2.75 16.92
C VAL A 39 -3.89 -4.21 17.26
N GLY A 40 -3.25 -4.95 16.36
CA GLY A 40 -2.80 -6.32 16.60
C GLY A 40 -1.76 -6.41 17.73
N ALA A 41 -0.77 -5.53 17.74
CA ALA A 41 0.21 -5.44 18.84
C ALA A 41 -0.46 -5.05 20.16
N PHE A 42 -1.41 -4.12 20.14
CA PHE A 42 -2.20 -3.73 21.31
C PHE A 42 -3.04 -4.90 21.87
N VAL A 43 -3.63 -5.71 21.00
CA VAL A 43 -4.46 -6.87 21.37
C VAL A 43 -3.62 -8.04 21.89
N ILE A 44 -2.45 -8.29 21.30
CA ILE A 44 -1.49 -9.31 21.78
C ILE A 44 -0.92 -8.92 23.14
N TYR A 45 -0.75 -7.61 23.39
CA TYR A 45 -0.24 -7.08 24.64
C TYR A 45 -1.33 -6.30 25.38
N GLN A 46 -2.34 -6.98 25.94
CA GLN A 46 -3.43 -6.37 26.73
C GLN A 46 -2.99 -5.62 28.03
N ASN A 47 -1.73 -5.20 28.11
CA ASN A 47 -1.15 -4.36 29.14
C ASN A 47 -0.41 -3.12 28.56
N VAL A 48 -0.53 -2.83 27.26
CA VAL A 48 0.05 -1.61 26.68
C VAL A 48 -0.90 -0.44 26.95
N GLY A 49 -0.48 0.51 27.79
CA GLY A 49 -1.26 1.71 28.09
C GLY A 49 -1.57 2.57 26.85
N THR A 50 -2.34 3.64 27.05
CA THR A 50 -2.80 4.60 26.03
C THR A 50 -1.73 5.08 25.04
N TRP A 51 -0.44 5.03 25.41
CA TRP A 51 0.70 5.36 24.55
C TRP A 51 0.79 4.54 23.24
N ALA A 52 0.22 3.34 23.18
CA ALA A 52 0.19 2.53 21.96
C ALA A 52 -0.71 3.14 20.87
N LEU A 53 -1.80 3.79 21.28
CA LEU A 53 -2.72 4.48 20.38
C LEU A 53 -2.08 5.76 19.84
N ASP A 54 -1.36 6.51 20.69
CA ASP A 54 -0.62 7.71 20.25
C ASP A 54 0.48 7.37 19.23
N LEU A 55 1.15 6.22 19.40
CA LEU A 55 2.15 5.72 18.44
C LEU A 55 1.50 5.28 17.12
N ALA A 56 0.32 4.64 17.20
CA ALA A 56 -0.47 4.25 16.03
C ALA A 56 -0.91 5.48 15.23
N SER A 57 -1.49 6.48 15.91
CA SER A 57 -1.96 7.73 15.30
C SER A 57 -0.83 8.50 14.64
N THR A 58 0.34 8.60 15.28
CA THR A 58 1.53 9.21 14.67
C THR A 58 2.00 8.45 13.42
N GLY A 59 1.97 7.11 13.46
CA GLY A 59 2.32 6.26 12.31
C GLY A 59 1.36 6.43 11.14
N ILE A 60 0.06 6.51 11.43
CA ILE A 60 -1.01 6.73 10.45
C ILE A 60 -0.89 8.12 9.83
N ASP A 61 -0.71 9.16 10.64
CA ASP A 61 -0.54 10.53 10.16
C ASP A 61 0.66 10.67 9.24
N LYS A 62 1.79 10.05 9.61
CA LYS A 62 2.98 10.03 8.78
C LYS A 62 2.71 9.31 7.45
N ALA A 63 2.12 8.12 7.51
CA ALA A 63 1.90 7.32 6.32
C ALA A 63 0.81 7.91 5.40
N LEU A 64 -0.19 8.63 5.94
CA LEU A 64 -1.13 9.44 5.14
C LEU A 64 -0.44 10.66 4.53
N SER A 65 0.41 11.37 5.28
CA SER A 65 1.15 12.54 4.77
C SER A 65 2.14 12.17 3.66
N GLU A 66 2.68 10.96 3.70
CA GLU A 66 3.58 10.42 2.67
C GLU A 66 2.81 9.73 1.53
N SER A 67 1.48 9.64 1.61
CA SER A 67 0.65 9.03 0.56
C SER A 67 0.33 10.03 -0.55
N ASP A 68 0.18 9.52 -1.78
CA ASP A 68 -0.31 10.30 -2.93
C ASP A 68 -1.86 10.29 -2.98
N LEU A 69 -2.53 10.19 -1.82
CA LEU A 69 -3.99 10.32 -1.74
C LEU A 69 -4.39 11.79 -1.88
N PRO A 70 -5.57 12.07 -2.47
CA PRO A 70 -6.16 13.40 -2.45
C PRO A 70 -6.27 13.96 -1.02
N ASP A 71 -5.97 15.25 -0.85
CA ASP A 71 -5.92 15.92 0.47
C ASP A 71 -7.23 15.79 1.26
N ASP A 72 -8.37 15.80 0.56
CA ASP A 72 -9.69 15.60 1.15
C ASP A 72 -9.84 14.19 1.72
N GLN A 73 -9.40 13.16 0.99
CA GLN A 73 -9.45 11.78 1.48
C GLN A 73 -8.49 11.57 2.65
N GLN A 74 -7.28 12.14 2.61
CA GLN A 74 -6.36 12.10 3.76
C GLN A 74 -6.99 12.72 5.00
N THR A 75 -7.60 13.90 4.86
CA THR A 75 -8.23 14.62 5.97
C THR A 75 -9.36 13.80 6.58
N ARG A 76 -10.20 13.18 5.75
CA ARG A 76 -11.30 12.33 6.20
C ARG A 76 -10.81 11.08 6.94
N ILE A 77 -9.82 10.38 6.40
CA ILE A 77 -9.26 9.18 7.05
C ILE A 77 -8.64 9.56 8.41
N ARG A 78 -7.88 10.67 8.49
CA ARG A 78 -7.33 11.17 9.77
C ARG A 78 -8.42 11.48 10.78
N ALA A 79 -9.46 12.20 10.36
CA ALA A 79 -10.59 12.53 11.22
C ALA A 79 -11.28 11.26 11.76
N ARG A 80 -11.43 10.23 10.92
CA ARG A 80 -12.01 8.95 11.33
C ARG A 80 -11.13 8.20 12.32
N VAL A 81 -9.82 8.18 12.10
CA VAL A 81 -8.85 7.56 13.02
C VAL A 81 -8.84 8.28 14.36
N ALA A 82 -8.80 9.61 14.37
CA ALA A 82 -8.89 10.40 15.61
C ALA A 82 -10.18 10.12 16.37
N LYS A 83 -11.31 10.02 15.66
CA LYS A 83 -12.60 9.66 16.28
C LYS A 83 -12.57 8.25 16.90
N LEU A 84 -11.99 7.27 16.21
CA LEU A 84 -11.84 5.91 16.75
C LEU A 84 -10.99 5.88 18.02
N GLN A 85 -9.89 6.65 18.05
CA GLN A 85 -9.07 6.79 19.25
C GLN A 85 -9.89 7.36 20.41
N THR A 86 -10.58 8.49 20.20
CA THR A 86 -11.42 9.11 21.23
C THR A 86 -12.54 8.17 21.72
N ASP A 87 -13.25 7.53 20.80
CA ASP A 87 -14.33 6.60 21.17
C ASP A 87 -13.80 5.42 21.99
N TYR A 88 -12.57 4.97 21.75
CA TYR A 88 -11.95 3.90 22.53
C TYR A 88 -11.52 4.37 23.92
N GLU A 89 -10.86 5.53 24.00
CA GLU A 89 -10.42 6.14 25.27
C GLU A 89 -11.59 6.42 26.21
N GLU A 90 -12.74 6.81 25.65
CA GLU A 90 -13.97 7.05 26.40
C GLU A 90 -14.79 5.77 26.65
N GLY A 91 -14.30 4.61 26.19
CA GLY A 91 -14.95 3.31 26.37
C GLY A 91 -16.26 3.13 25.57
N ARG A 92 -16.50 3.97 24.56
CA ARG A 92 -17.65 3.84 23.64
C ARG A 92 -17.48 2.70 22.65
N ILE A 93 -16.23 2.35 22.33
CA ILE A 93 -15.91 1.15 21.56
C ILE A 93 -15.01 0.23 22.38
N THR A 94 -15.28 -1.06 22.29
CA THR A 94 -14.53 -2.11 22.99
C THR A 94 -13.28 -2.52 22.22
N SER A 95 -12.34 -3.17 22.90
CA SER A 95 -11.17 -3.76 22.25
C SER A 95 -11.58 -4.79 21.19
N GLU A 96 -12.66 -5.54 21.41
CA GLU A 96 -13.16 -6.50 20.41
C GLU A 96 -13.69 -5.80 19.15
N GLN A 97 -14.39 -4.67 19.30
CA GLN A 97 -14.86 -3.88 18.14
C GLN A 97 -13.69 -3.27 17.35
N LEU A 98 -12.59 -2.90 18.01
CA LEU A 98 -11.37 -2.47 17.33
C LEU A 98 -10.69 -3.62 16.57
N VAL A 99 -10.66 -4.83 17.14
CA VAL A 99 -10.16 -6.03 16.45
C VAL A 99 -10.98 -6.33 15.21
N GLU A 100 -12.31 -6.28 15.32
CA GLU A 100 -13.18 -6.60 14.20
C GLU A 100 -13.11 -5.53 13.10
N THR A 101 -13.04 -4.25 13.48
CA THR A 101 -12.74 -3.15 12.55
C THR A 101 -11.44 -3.38 11.78
N THR A 102 -10.41 -3.83 12.50
CA THR A 102 -9.12 -4.14 11.90
C THR A 102 -9.20 -5.31 10.92
N ARG A 103 -9.96 -6.36 11.25
CA ARG A 103 -10.20 -7.51 10.37
C ARG A 103 -10.95 -7.08 9.11
N GLU A 104 -12.03 -6.32 9.26
CA GLU A 104 -12.81 -5.77 8.14
C GLU A 104 -11.97 -4.92 7.19
N LEU A 105 -11.03 -4.12 7.73
CA LEU A 105 -10.07 -3.37 6.93
C LEU A 105 -9.06 -4.27 6.21
N ALA A 106 -8.55 -5.32 6.88
CA ALA A 106 -7.58 -6.25 6.31
C ALA A 106 -8.17 -7.12 5.19
N GLU A 107 -9.42 -7.55 5.34
CA GLU A 107 -10.16 -8.38 4.38
C GLU A 107 -10.87 -7.53 3.31
N SER A 108 -10.82 -6.20 3.44
CA SER A 108 -11.40 -5.26 2.50
C SER A 108 -10.74 -5.38 1.12
N PRO A 109 -11.53 -5.35 0.02
CA PRO A 109 -10.98 -5.32 -1.33
C PRO A 109 -10.30 -3.97 -1.62
N LEU A 110 -10.39 -3.00 -0.69
CA LEU A 110 -9.65 -1.75 -0.68
C LEU A 110 -8.14 -1.98 -0.67
N VAL A 111 -7.64 -2.93 0.12
CA VAL A 111 -6.19 -3.18 0.24
C VAL A 111 -5.56 -3.59 -1.09
N PRO A 112 -6.04 -4.64 -1.79
CA PRO A 112 -5.47 -5.01 -3.07
C PRO A 112 -5.70 -3.93 -4.14
N ALA A 113 -6.84 -3.24 -4.15
CA ALA A 113 -7.10 -2.15 -5.09
C ALA A 113 -6.18 -0.92 -4.86
N ALA A 114 -5.90 -0.59 -3.60
CA ALA A 114 -4.91 0.43 -3.23
C ALA A 114 -3.50 0.07 -3.73
N GLY A 115 -3.15 -1.22 -3.70
CA GLY A 115 -1.89 -1.72 -4.28
C GLY A 115 -1.74 -1.40 -5.76
N VAL A 116 -2.84 -1.50 -6.53
CA VAL A 116 -2.86 -1.16 -7.97
C VAL A 116 -2.69 0.35 -8.18
N TYR A 117 -3.42 1.18 -7.41
CA TYR A 117 -3.26 2.63 -7.46
C TYR A 117 -1.82 3.05 -7.14
N PHE A 118 -1.22 2.41 -6.14
CA PHE A 118 0.17 2.67 -5.76
C PHE A 118 1.15 2.27 -6.86
N PHE A 119 0.95 1.11 -7.50
CA PHE A 119 1.74 0.71 -8.67
C PHE A 119 1.68 1.76 -9.79
N GLN A 120 0.49 2.31 -10.07
CA GLN A 120 0.34 3.40 -11.02
C GLN A 120 1.21 4.61 -10.62
N GLN A 121 1.10 5.09 -9.38
CA GLN A 121 1.78 6.30 -8.94
C GLN A 121 3.30 6.15 -8.81
N LYS A 122 3.80 5.00 -8.35
CA LYS A 122 5.25 4.82 -8.08
C LYS A 122 6.02 4.11 -9.17
N VAL A 123 5.35 3.41 -10.09
CA VAL A 123 6.03 2.69 -11.17
C VAL A 123 5.66 3.28 -12.52
N VAL A 124 4.37 3.43 -12.83
CA VAL A 124 3.94 3.89 -14.16
C VAL A 124 4.19 5.38 -14.35
N GLN A 125 3.74 6.24 -13.42
CA GLN A 125 3.88 7.70 -13.57
C GLN A 125 5.34 8.17 -13.68
N PRO A 126 6.30 7.67 -12.88
CA PRO A 126 7.71 8.07 -13.00
C PRO A 126 8.49 7.31 -14.09
N SER A 127 7.90 6.34 -14.78
CA SER A 127 8.58 5.57 -15.86
C SER A 127 8.97 6.44 -17.07
N GLY A 128 9.78 5.87 -17.96
CA GLY A 128 10.17 6.47 -19.24
C GLY A 128 9.10 6.39 -20.33
N LEU A 129 7.92 5.82 -20.04
CA LEU A 129 6.81 5.69 -20.99
C LEU A 129 6.36 7.05 -21.54
N ALA A 130 5.92 7.04 -22.80
CA ALA A 130 5.35 8.22 -23.43
C ALA A 130 4.06 8.68 -22.72
N PRO A 131 3.69 9.97 -22.77
CA PRO A 131 2.46 10.47 -22.14
C PRO A 131 1.19 9.70 -22.54
N GLU A 132 1.08 9.32 -23.81
CA GLU A 132 -0.05 8.55 -24.34
C GLU A 132 -0.06 7.12 -23.77
N GLU A 133 1.11 6.49 -23.63
CA GLU A 133 1.24 5.17 -22.97
C GLU A 133 0.84 5.25 -21.50
N LYS A 134 1.22 6.32 -20.78
CA LYS A 134 0.83 6.54 -19.38
C LYS A 134 -0.68 6.73 -19.22
N GLN A 135 -1.33 7.42 -20.16
CA GLN A 135 -2.78 7.60 -20.13
C GLN A 135 -3.53 6.27 -20.39
N MET A 136 -3.06 5.46 -21.34
CA MET A 136 -3.62 4.12 -21.56
C MET A 136 -3.38 3.19 -20.36
N ALA A 137 -2.20 3.29 -19.75
CA ALA A 137 -1.87 2.55 -18.55
C ALA A 137 -2.76 2.93 -17.37
N GLU A 138 -3.00 4.23 -17.17
CA GLU A 138 -3.94 4.73 -16.17
C GLU A 138 -5.34 4.13 -16.35
N ARG A 139 -5.88 4.15 -17.57
CA ARG A 139 -7.21 3.57 -17.84
C ARG A 139 -7.25 2.05 -17.58
N SER A 140 -6.22 1.34 -18.02
CA SER A 140 -6.12 -0.11 -17.80
C SER A 140 -6.04 -0.46 -16.31
N LEU A 141 -5.26 0.31 -15.54
CA LEU A 141 -5.10 0.11 -14.11
C LEU A 141 -6.33 0.54 -13.31
N GLN A 142 -7.03 1.60 -13.71
CA GLN A 142 -8.32 1.98 -13.11
C GLN A 142 -9.36 0.88 -13.27
N ARG A 143 -9.48 0.32 -14.49
CA ARG A 143 -10.39 -0.80 -14.75
C ARG A 143 -10.00 -2.05 -13.99
N PHE A 144 -8.71 -2.39 -13.95
CA PHE A 144 -8.24 -3.51 -13.15
C PHE A 144 -8.50 -3.32 -11.66
N ALA A 145 -8.19 -2.14 -11.11
CA ALA A 145 -8.46 -1.79 -9.72
C ALA A 145 -9.95 -1.86 -9.40
N ARG A 146 -10.83 -1.38 -10.30
CA ARG A 146 -12.28 -1.52 -10.21
C ARG A 146 -12.68 -2.99 -10.12
N GLY A 147 -12.18 -3.83 -11.02
CA GLY A 147 -12.52 -5.25 -11.02
C GLY A 147 -12.07 -5.97 -9.75
N VAL A 148 -10.89 -5.64 -9.23
CA VAL A 148 -10.39 -6.16 -7.94
C VAL A 148 -11.27 -5.68 -6.78
N TYR A 149 -11.60 -4.39 -6.78
CA TYR A 149 -12.42 -3.75 -5.75
C TYR A 149 -13.86 -4.30 -5.72
N GLU A 150 -14.50 -4.42 -6.88
CA GLU A 150 -15.83 -5.02 -7.08
C GLU A 150 -15.81 -6.56 -6.99
N ARG A 151 -14.64 -7.16 -6.77
CA ARG A 151 -14.39 -8.60 -6.68
C ARG A 151 -14.77 -9.40 -7.93
N THR A 152 -14.90 -8.75 -9.08
CA THR A 152 -15.04 -9.43 -10.39
C THR A 152 -13.71 -9.97 -10.89
N ILE A 153 -12.60 -9.42 -10.39
CA ILE A 153 -11.24 -9.94 -10.56
C ILE A 153 -10.75 -10.42 -9.19
N PRO A 154 -10.32 -11.69 -9.08
CA PRO A 154 -9.71 -12.21 -7.85
C PRO A 154 -8.47 -11.40 -7.43
N SER A 155 -8.31 -11.16 -6.12
CA SER A 155 -7.21 -10.34 -5.59
C SER A 155 -5.81 -10.94 -5.81
N ASP A 156 -5.70 -12.26 -5.99
CA ASP A 156 -4.44 -12.93 -6.34
C ASP A 156 -3.90 -12.51 -7.72
N LYS A 157 -4.76 -11.96 -8.60
CA LYS A 157 -4.33 -11.40 -9.89
C LYS A 157 -3.51 -10.13 -9.75
N VAL A 158 -3.56 -9.44 -8.62
CA VAL A 158 -2.66 -8.32 -8.34
C VAL A 158 -1.20 -8.79 -8.38
N GLU A 159 -0.91 -9.99 -7.85
CA GLU A 159 0.45 -10.54 -7.93
C GLU A 159 0.89 -10.72 -9.39
N ASP A 160 0.03 -11.30 -10.23
CA ASP A 160 0.33 -11.52 -11.66
C ASP A 160 0.65 -10.22 -12.41
N VAL A 161 -0.08 -9.14 -12.10
CA VAL A 161 0.19 -7.80 -12.65
C VAL A 161 1.53 -7.26 -12.18
N LEU A 162 1.92 -7.50 -10.92
CA LEU A 162 3.15 -6.96 -10.35
C LEU A 162 4.40 -7.80 -10.66
N LEU A 163 4.24 -9.08 -11.04
CA LEU A 163 5.36 -9.99 -11.32
C LEU A 163 6.43 -9.41 -12.26
N PRO A 164 6.10 -8.77 -13.40
CA PRO A 164 7.12 -8.28 -14.33
C PRO A 164 8.03 -7.19 -13.74
N VAL A 165 7.48 -6.34 -12.87
CA VAL A 165 8.22 -5.26 -12.19
C VAL A 165 8.74 -5.67 -10.81
N SER A 166 8.61 -6.94 -10.42
CA SER A 166 8.99 -7.43 -9.10
C SER A 166 10.11 -8.46 -9.16
N ARG A 167 10.74 -8.70 -8.02
CA ARG A 167 11.62 -9.84 -7.75
C ARG A 167 11.06 -10.60 -6.56
N ARG A 168 11.20 -11.93 -6.59
CA ARG A 168 10.84 -12.76 -5.45
C ARG A 168 12.00 -12.79 -4.45
N LYS A 169 11.72 -12.43 -3.20
CA LYS A 169 12.66 -12.50 -2.08
C LYS A 169 12.83 -13.95 -1.61
N ALA A 170 13.85 -14.17 -0.77
CA ALA A 170 14.15 -15.49 -0.20
C ALA A 170 13.02 -16.04 0.69
N ASP A 171 12.18 -15.17 1.25
CA ASP A 171 10.99 -15.50 2.05
C ASP A 171 9.75 -15.84 1.18
N GLY A 172 9.88 -15.78 -0.15
CA GLY A 172 8.79 -16.01 -1.09
C GLY A 172 7.95 -14.79 -1.43
N ASN A 173 8.12 -13.67 -0.72
CA ASN A 173 7.36 -12.43 -0.97
C ASN A 173 7.86 -11.70 -2.22
N LEU A 174 6.98 -10.97 -2.90
CA LEU A 174 7.40 -10.05 -3.96
C LEU A 174 7.96 -8.75 -3.37
N GLU A 175 8.98 -8.24 -4.04
CA GLU A 175 9.57 -6.93 -3.83
C GLU A 175 9.64 -6.21 -5.17
N LEU A 176 9.11 -4.99 -5.24
CA LEU A 176 9.21 -4.17 -6.45
C LEU A 176 10.68 -3.90 -6.77
N LYS A 177 11.03 -3.98 -8.05
CA LYS A 177 12.33 -3.52 -8.54
C LYS A 177 12.44 -2.03 -8.28
N GLU A 178 13.62 -1.58 -7.87
CA GLU A 178 13.88 -0.16 -7.65
C GLU A 178 13.78 0.64 -8.96
N ASN A 179 14.24 0.06 -10.06
CA ASN A 179 14.19 0.65 -11.39
C ASN A 179 13.74 -0.41 -12.41
N PRO A 180 12.44 -0.71 -12.51
CA PRO A 180 11.93 -1.57 -13.56
C PRO A 180 12.14 -0.91 -14.93
N THR A 181 12.38 -1.72 -15.95
CA THR A 181 12.49 -1.24 -17.34
C THR A 181 11.12 -0.89 -17.90
N ASP A 182 11.07 0.02 -18.89
CA ASP A 182 9.81 0.39 -19.53
C ASP A 182 9.06 -0.82 -20.13
N ASP A 183 9.79 -1.84 -20.64
CA ASP A 183 9.18 -3.07 -21.15
C ASP A 183 8.51 -3.91 -20.03
N GLU A 184 9.10 -3.94 -18.84
CA GLU A 184 8.49 -4.59 -17.67
C GLU A 184 7.25 -3.84 -17.19
N VAL A 185 7.28 -2.50 -17.24
CA VAL A 185 6.12 -1.66 -16.93
C VAL A 185 5.01 -1.91 -17.95
N ARG A 186 5.31 -1.91 -19.25
CA ARG A 186 4.36 -2.23 -20.33
C ARG A 186 3.74 -3.62 -20.14
N GLU A 187 4.56 -4.63 -19.83
CA GLU A 187 4.06 -5.99 -19.60
C GLU A 187 3.10 -6.06 -18.41
N SER A 188 3.41 -5.34 -17.32
CA SER A 188 2.52 -5.27 -16.15
C SER A 188 1.18 -4.63 -16.49
N VAL A 189 1.21 -3.49 -17.20
CA VAL A 189 0.01 -2.78 -17.69
C VAL A 189 -0.81 -3.67 -18.63
N ARG A 190 -0.13 -4.39 -19.54
CA ARG A 190 -0.78 -5.32 -20.47
C ARG A 190 -1.51 -6.43 -19.72
N ARG A 191 -0.93 -6.98 -18.64
CA ARG A 191 -1.60 -7.98 -17.79
C ARG A 191 -2.82 -7.41 -17.10
N ALA A 192 -2.72 -6.21 -16.53
CA ALA A 192 -3.86 -5.53 -15.91
C ALA A 192 -5.01 -5.34 -16.91
N HIS A 193 -4.69 -4.88 -18.14
CA HIS A 193 -5.64 -4.76 -19.23
C HIS A 193 -6.31 -6.09 -19.57
N MET A 194 -5.54 -7.17 -19.75
CA MET A 194 -6.10 -8.50 -20.05
C MET A 194 -7.06 -9.01 -18.97
N HIS A 195 -6.73 -8.84 -17.69
CA HIS A 195 -7.61 -9.24 -16.59
C HIS A 195 -8.90 -8.41 -16.57
N ALA A 196 -8.81 -7.11 -16.81
CA ALA A 196 -9.97 -6.23 -16.92
C ALA A 196 -10.88 -6.60 -18.10
N GLU A 197 -10.31 -6.90 -19.27
CA GLU A 197 -11.05 -7.36 -20.44
C GLU A 197 -11.73 -8.72 -20.19
N ALA A 198 -10.99 -9.68 -19.61
CA ALA A 198 -11.52 -11.01 -19.32
C ALA A 198 -12.68 -10.98 -18.31
N ALA A 199 -12.62 -10.07 -17.34
CA ALA A 199 -13.69 -9.84 -16.38
C ALA A 199 -14.79 -8.87 -16.89
N GLN A 200 -14.67 -8.41 -18.14
CA GLN A 200 -15.61 -7.47 -18.78
C GLN A 200 -15.84 -6.20 -17.95
N VAL A 201 -14.80 -5.71 -17.27
CA VAL A 201 -14.93 -4.49 -16.46
C VAL A 201 -15.19 -3.30 -17.38
N PRO A 202 -16.23 -2.47 -17.13
CA PRO A 202 -16.57 -1.35 -17.98
C PRO A 202 -15.39 -0.39 -18.19
N ASP A 203 -15.25 0.12 -19.41
CA ASP A 203 -14.26 1.14 -19.76
C ASP A 203 -14.80 2.54 -19.47
N GLU A 204 -14.96 2.82 -18.18
CA GLU A 204 -15.45 4.09 -17.66
C GLU A 204 -14.47 4.60 -16.60
N PRO A 205 -14.31 5.92 -16.46
CA PRO A 205 -13.54 6.49 -15.36
C PRO A 205 -14.04 5.96 -14.02
N PHE A 206 -13.14 5.34 -13.27
CA PHE A 206 -13.41 4.82 -11.95
C PHE A 206 -12.34 5.28 -10.99
N GLN A 207 -12.76 5.90 -9.89
CA GLN A 207 -11.88 6.33 -8.83
C GLN A 207 -12.45 5.82 -7.51
N ILE A 208 -11.62 5.11 -6.76
CA ILE A 208 -11.99 4.63 -5.44
C ILE A 208 -11.96 5.82 -4.48
N ASP A 209 -13.06 6.03 -3.78
CA ASP A 209 -13.08 6.87 -2.58
C ASP A 209 -12.58 6.02 -1.41
N PHE A 210 -11.28 6.13 -1.12
CA PHE A 210 -10.64 5.38 -0.05
C PHE A 210 -11.15 5.79 1.33
N ALA A 211 -11.60 7.04 1.49
CA ALA A 211 -12.15 7.52 2.75
C ALA A 211 -13.53 6.91 3.02
N ASP A 212 -14.42 6.90 2.02
CA ASP A 212 -15.71 6.23 2.10
C ASP A 212 -15.57 4.74 2.41
N GLU A 213 -14.61 4.07 1.76
CA GLU A 213 -14.36 2.66 2.00
C GLU A 213 -13.79 2.37 3.40
N PHE A 214 -12.89 3.23 3.86
CA PHE A 214 -12.40 3.17 5.23
C PHE A 214 -13.54 3.36 6.24
N ASP A 215 -14.40 4.37 6.05
CA ASP A 215 -15.56 4.62 6.88
C ASP A 215 -16.49 3.39 6.92
N ARG A 216 -16.82 2.82 5.76
CA ARG A 216 -17.65 1.60 5.65
C ARG A 216 -17.04 0.40 6.37
N ALA A 217 -15.74 0.17 6.25
CA ALA A 217 -15.06 -0.94 6.93
C ALA A 217 -15.07 -0.75 8.45
N VAL A 218 -14.88 0.48 8.92
CA VAL A 218 -15.00 0.81 10.34
C VAL A 218 -16.42 0.57 10.83
N GLU A 219 -17.44 1.04 10.11
CA GLU A 219 -18.84 0.85 10.50
C GLU A 219 -19.21 -0.63 10.63
N ARG A 220 -18.81 -1.46 9.66
CA ARG A 220 -19.03 -2.92 9.74
C ARG A 220 -18.39 -3.52 10.98
N GLY A 221 -17.14 -3.18 11.26
CA GLY A 221 -16.43 -3.70 12.43
C GLY A 221 -17.04 -3.28 13.76
N LEU A 222 -17.57 -2.05 13.84
CA LEU A 222 -18.23 -1.56 15.05
C LEU A 222 -19.63 -2.17 15.26
N SER A 223 -20.36 -2.49 14.19
CA SER A 223 -21.74 -3.00 14.24
C SER A 223 -21.87 -4.50 14.51
N GLN A 224 -20.82 -5.32 14.36
CA GLN A 224 -20.92 -6.78 14.51
C GLN A 224 -21.26 -7.29 15.94
N LYS A 225 -21.43 -6.41 16.95
CA LYS A 225 -21.67 -6.81 18.34
C LYS A 225 -22.99 -6.31 18.97
N GLU A 226 -23.89 -5.67 18.23
CA GLU A 226 -25.23 -5.31 18.76
C GLU A 226 -26.22 -6.50 18.78
N GLY A 227 -25.76 -7.73 18.48
CA GLY A 227 -26.64 -8.88 18.20
C GLY A 227 -26.38 -10.16 18.98
N ASP A 228 -25.82 -10.09 20.20
CA ASP A 228 -25.70 -11.26 21.11
C ASP A 228 -26.30 -10.95 22.50
#